data_AF-A0A1Q7CR12-F1
#
_entry.id   AF-A0A1Q7CR12-F1
#
_cell.length_a   1.000
_cell.length_b   1.000
_cell.length_c   1.000
_cell.angle_alpha   90.00
_cell.angle_beta   90.00
_cell.angle_gamma   90.00
#
_symmetry.space_group_name_H-M   'P 1'
#
loop_
_entity.id
_entity.type
_entity.pdbx_description
1 polymer ?
#
loop_
_entity_poly.entity_id
_entity_poly.type
_entity_poly.pdbx_seq_one_letter_code
_entity_poly.pdbx_strand_id
1 'polypeptide(L)'
;MTAYGIAAVRQEVLALPPLDPYPGTVAYLDTETTGLTGGAGTYVFAAAIATPLECGLRVAQFFLPEPGMESPFLQALHDEVVAADGVATFNGGSFDLPVLRTRWVMARMPGEFTHAAHVDLLTLVRALYRHRLETCTLRYVEQRVLGYERDDPLPSALVPDAYFDYLRGGSQDFLEAALEHNRLDVISLVHLHSRLLRRLQGADVDMDADDWLALGRHRWRRGARADGWRALRNATAFATGEAAATAGLLLTRRLIRKGSITSADRLLDWLESSSRDDIRVSVARARLLEWRRRDPERALSVVEDAQRRMPEAAPELELRRARLVRKVSSRRGDGLRRNRDRRQRDVGQIQLEAPILEGTA
;
A
#
# COMPACT_ATOMS: atom_id res chain seq x y z
N MET A 1 41.80 10.52 -12.93
CA MET A 1 42.34 9.76 -11.78
C MET A 1 41.90 10.45 -10.51
N THR A 2 41.27 9.73 -9.59
CA THR A 2 40.93 10.27 -8.26
C THR A 2 42.15 10.12 -7.34
N ALA A 3 42.14 10.76 -6.17
CA ALA A 3 43.19 10.60 -5.16
C ALA A 3 43.28 9.16 -4.61
N TYR A 4 42.31 8.30 -4.91
CA TYR A 4 42.20 6.93 -4.42
C TYR A 4 42.64 5.87 -5.44
N GLY A 5 42.96 6.25 -6.69
CA GLY A 5 43.34 5.33 -7.76
C GLY A 5 42.29 5.21 -8.87
N ILE A 6 42.27 4.06 -9.57
CA ILE A 6 41.34 3.73 -10.66
C ILE A 6 40.47 2.56 -10.22
N ALA A 7 39.14 2.71 -10.29
CA ALA A 7 38.20 1.62 -10.04
C ALA A 7 38.02 0.74 -11.28
N ALA A 8 37.71 -0.54 -11.10
CA ALA A 8 37.25 -1.39 -12.19
C ALA A 8 35.77 -1.08 -12.46
N VAL A 9 35.49 -0.45 -13.60
CA VAL A 9 34.15 -0.03 -14.00
C VAL A 9 33.89 -0.46 -15.43
N ARG A 10 32.74 -1.07 -15.65
CA ARG A 10 32.17 -1.31 -16.97
C ARG A 10 30.96 -0.41 -17.16
N GLN A 11 30.91 0.31 -18.27
CA GLN A 11 29.76 1.14 -18.62
C GLN A 11 29.21 0.72 -19.97
N GLU A 12 27.88 0.73 -20.08
CA GLU A 12 27.17 0.50 -21.33
C GLU A 12 25.93 1.38 -21.42
N VAL A 13 25.46 1.60 -22.65
CA VAL A 13 24.19 2.27 -22.93
C VAL A 13 23.32 1.30 -23.70
N LEU A 14 22.21 0.90 -23.08
CA LEU A 14 21.21 0.04 -23.69
C LEU A 14 20.22 0.90 -24.45
N ALA A 15 20.15 0.70 -25.78
CA ALA A 15 19.14 1.34 -26.61
C ALA A 15 17.78 0.71 -26.30
N LEU A 16 16.90 1.48 -25.66
CA LEU A 16 15.57 1.08 -25.25
C LEU A 16 14.57 2.19 -25.61
N PRO A 17 13.29 1.84 -25.86
CA PRO A 17 12.27 2.86 -26.01
C PRO A 17 12.14 3.70 -24.74
N PRO A 18 11.72 4.97 -24.84
CA PRO A 18 11.48 5.81 -23.68
C PRO A 18 10.50 5.14 -22.71
N LEU A 19 10.82 5.18 -21.42
CA LEU A 19 9.93 4.69 -20.37
C LEU A 19 8.74 5.63 -20.24
N ASP A 20 7.55 5.06 -20.17
CA ASP A 20 6.31 5.79 -19.88
C ASP A 20 5.58 5.13 -18.70
N PRO A 21 5.42 5.82 -17.56
CA PRO A 21 5.95 7.15 -17.25
C PRO A 21 7.48 7.18 -17.13
N TYR A 22 8.10 8.30 -17.55
CA TYR A 22 9.52 8.54 -17.33
C TYR A 22 9.78 8.76 -15.84
N PRO A 23 10.67 7.97 -15.21
CA PRO A 23 10.89 8.04 -13.77
C PRO A 23 11.79 9.20 -13.32
N GLY A 24 12.30 10.00 -14.26
CA GLY A 24 13.28 11.05 -13.97
C GLY A 24 14.72 10.53 -13.91
N THR A 25 15.60 11.42 -13.52
CA THR A 25 17.04 11.24 -13.29
C THR A 25 17.28 10.55 -11.95
N VAL A 26 16.92 9.26 -11.88
CA VAL A 26 17.09 8.40 -10.69
C VAL A 26 18.19 7.39 -10.94
N ALA A 27 19.13 7.26 -9.98
CA ALA A 27 20.12 6.21 -9.95
C ALA A 27 19.53 4.95 -9.28
N TYR A 28 19.38 3.87 -10.04
CA TYR A 28 18.88 2.60 -9.55
C TYR A 28 20.04 1.72 -9.14
N LEU A 29 20.18 1.51 -7.83
CA LEU A 29 21.34 0.86 -7.22
C LEU A 29 20.98 -0.52 -6.68
N ASP A 30 21.85 -1.47 -6.95
CA ASP A 30 21.86 -2.82 -6.36
C ASP A 30 23.31 -3.23 -6.08
N THR A 31 23.54 -3.99 -4.99
CA THR A 31 24.88 -4.40 -4.57
C THR A 31 24.98 -5.90 -4.31
N GLU A 32 26.13 -6.48 -4.67
CA GLU A 32 26.50 -7.83 -4.29
C GLU A 32 27.55 -7.80 -3.19
N THR A 33 27.32 -8.61 -2.17
CA THR A 33 28.08 -8.55 -0.92
C THR A 33 28.63 -9.92 -0.54
N THR A 34 29.74 -9.93 0.21
CA THR A 34 30.38 -11.17 0.66
C THR A 34 29.64 -11.85 1.83
N GLY A 35 28.49 -11.34 2.25
CA GLY A 35 27.72 -11.90 3.36
C GLY A 35 26.36 -11.25 3.55
N LEU A 36 25.40 -12.05 4.01
CA LEU A 36 23.98 -11.65 4.11
C LEU A 36 23.63 -10.85 5.38
N THR A 37 24.56 -10.70 6.33
CA THR A 37 24.28 -10.15 7.68
C THR A 37 24.89 -8.77 7.94
N GLY A 38 25.45 -8.08 6.94
CA GLY A 38 25.81 -6.66 7.03
C GLY A 38 26.82 -6.30 8.13
N GLY A 39 27.54 -7.28 8.69
CA GLY A 39 28.57 -7.05 9.72
C GLY A 39 29.82 -6.39 9.15
N ALA A 40 30.70 -5.89 10.02
CA ALA A 40 31.92 -5.16 9.65
C ALA A 40 32.89 -5.93 8.71
N GLY A 41 32.78 -7.25 8.62
CA GLY A 41 33.56 -8.07 7.68
C GLY A 41 32.96 -8.22 6.28
N THR A 42 31.74 -7.73 6.06
CA THR A 42 31.06 -7.77 4.75
C THR A 42 31.70 -6.75 3.83
N TYR A 43 32.05 -7.14 2.61
CA TYR A 43 32.48 -6.23 1.54
C TYR A 43 31.38 -6.15 0.50
N VAL A 44 31.25 -4.98 -0.13
CA VAL A 44 30.54 -4.84 -1.40
C VAL A 44 31.56 -5.13 -2.49
N PHE A 45 31.41 -6.26 -3.18
CA PHE A 45 32.37 -6.65 -4.21
C PHE A 45 31.89 -6.30 -5.62
N ALA A 46 30.59 -6.14 -5.82
CA ALA A 46 30.03 -5.57 -7.02
C ALA A 46 28.87 -4.63 -6.70
N ALA A 47 28.70 -3.62 -7.54
CA ALA A 47 27.54 -2.74 -7.50
C ALA A 47 27.18 -2.34 -8.91
N ALA A 48 25.89 -2.21 -9.20
CA ALA A 48 25.41 -1.67 -10.46
C ALA A 48 24.56 -0.45 -10.21
N ILE A 49 24.65 0.51 -11.13
CA ILE A 49 23.77 1.67 -11.18
C ILE A 49 23.20 1.77 -12.59
N ALA A 50 21.88 1.70 -12.70
CA ALA A 50 21.18 2.05 -13.92
C ALA A 50 20.61 3.48 -13.81
N THR A 51 20.81 4.30 -14.84
CA THR A 51 20.27 5.67 -14.91
C THR A 51 19.52 5.85 -16.22
N PRO A 52 18.19 6.14 -16.18
CA PRO A 52 17.40 6.40 -17.37
C PRO A 52 17.94 7.60 -18.17
N LEU A 53 17.98 7.45 -19.48
CA LEU A 53 18.26 8.52 -20.43
C LEU A 53 16.98 8.83 -21.23
N GLU A 54 17.00 9.90 -22.02
CA GLU A 54 15.87 10.23 -22.91
C GLU A 54 15.56 9.10 -23.90
N CYS A 55 16.61 8.46 -24.44
CA CYS A 55 16.51 7.35 -25.39
C CYS A 55 17.48 6.23 -24.99
N GLY A 56 17.16 5.54 -23.89
CA GLY A 56 17.91 4.36 -23.44
C GLY A 56 18.15 4.32 -21.94
N LEU A 57 19.02 3.40 -21.55
CA LEU A 57 19.40 3.19 -20.16
C LEU A 57 20.91 3.07 -20.06
N ARG A 58 21.54 3.94 -19.27
CA ARG A 58 22.97 3.82 -18.97
C ARG A 58 23.13 2.89 -17.77
N VAL A 59 23.98 1.88 -17.89
CA VAL A 59 24.33 0.98 -16.79
C VAL A 59 25.82 1.10 -16.51
N ALA A 60 26.17 1.41 -15.27
CA ALA A 60 27.52 1.42 -14.76
C ALA A 60 27.66 0.31 -13.72
N GLN A 61 28.55 -0.65 -13.96
CA GLN A 61 28.86 -1.72 -13.03
C GLN A 61 30.27 -1.55 -12.49
N PHE A 62 30.38 -1.59 -11.17
CA PHE A 62 31.61 -1.46 -10.41
C PHE A 62 31.95 -2.84 -9.86
N PHE A 63 33.21 -3.21 -9.96
CA PHE A 63 33.72 -4.47 -9.40
C PHE A 63 34.93 -4.20 -8.53
N LEU A 64 35.10 -4.96 -7.45
CA LEU A 64 36.23 -4.90 -6.53
C LEU A 64 37.18 -6.07 -6.84
N PRO A 65 38.25 -5.89 -7.64
CA PRO A 65 39.09 -7.02 -8.06
C PRO A 65 39.95 -7.58 -6.93
N GLU A 66 40.22 -6.76 -5.91
CA GLU A 66 40.93 -7.15 -4.70
C GLU A 66 40.52 -6.22 -3.55
N PRO A 67 40.53 -6.69 -2.28
CA PRO A 67 40.11 -5.87 -1.14
C PRO A 67 40.87 -4.54 -0.98
N GLY A 68 42.12 -4.47 -1.43
CA GLY A 68 42.95 -3.27 -1.37
C GLY A 68 42.44 -2.11 -2.24
N MET A 69 41.54 -2.39 -3.18
CA MET A 69 40.98 -1.42 -4.13
C MET A 69 39.62 -0.87 -3.69
N GLU A 70 39.25 -1.04 -2.42
CA GLU A 70 37.93 -0.63 -1.93
C GLU A 70 37.73 0.90 -1.96
N SER A 71 38.72 1.71 -1.58
CA SER A 71 38.57 3.17 -1.60
C SER A 71 38.30 3.74 -2.99
N PRO A 72 39.05 3.39 -4.08
CA PRO A 72 38.70 3.85 -5.41
C PRO A 72 37.33 3.31 -5.89
N PHE A 73 36.98 2.07 -5.55
CA PHE A 73 35.65 1.50 -5.83
C PHE A 73 34.53 2.33 -5.19
N LEU A 74 34.61 2.58 -3.89
CA LEU A 74 33.60 3.34 -3.15
C LEU A 74 33.49 4.78 -3.65
N GLN A 75 34.61 5.43 -3.94
CA GLN A 75 34.60 6.79 -4.49
C GLN A 75 33.88 6.84 -5.84
N ALA A 76 34.23 5.92 -6.75
CA ALA A 76 33.62 5.88 -8.09
C ALA A 76 32.11 5.61 -8.01
N LEU A 77 31.69 4.71 -7.13
CA LEU A 77 30.27 4.44 -6.87
C LEU A 77 29.55 5.66 -6.29
N HIS A 78 30.17 6.36 -5.32
CA HIS A 78 29.62 7.56 -4.73
C HIS A 78 29.44 8.67 -5.77
N ASP A 79 30.45 8.92 -6.61
CA ASP A 79 30.39 9.94 -7.66
C ASP A 79 29.24 9.68 -8.65
N GLU A 80 28.97 8.41 -8.95
CA GLU A 80 27.86 7.98 -9.78
C GLU A 80 26.49 8.19 -9.10
N VAL A 81 26.40 7.92 -7.79
CA VAL A 81 25.17 8.12 -7.00
C VAL A 81 24.80 9.60 -6.88
N VAL A 82 25.78 10.47 -6.59
CA VAL A 82 25.52 11.90 -6.35
C VAL A 82 25.25 12.70 -7.63
N ALA A 83 25.53 12.12 -8.80
CA ALA A 83 25.20 12.72 -10.09
C ALA A 83 23.69 12.67 -10.43
N ALA A 84 22.91 11.85 -9.72
CA ALA A 84 21.46 11.73 -9.91
C ALA A 84 20.66 12.56 -8.89
N ASP A 85 19.43 12.94 -9.25
CA ASP A 85 18.53 13.70 -8.37
C ASP A 85 17.93 12.85 -7.24
N GLY A 86 18.03 11.53 -7.37
CA GLY A 86 17.60 10.59 -6.34
C GLY A 86 18.11 9.18 -6.61
N VAL A 87 18.00 8.34 -5.59
CA VAL A 87 18.39 6.93 -5.61
C VAL A 87 17.16 6.06 -5.44
N ALA A 88 17.05 4.99 -6.20
CA ALA A 88 16.08 3.94 -5.98
C ALA A 88 16.78 2.60 -5.78
N THR A 89 16.29 1.81 -4.84
CA THR A 89 16.78 0.44 -4.57
C THR A 89 15.62 -0.49 -4.34
N PHE A 90 15.86 -1.79 -4.26
CA PHE A 90 14.87 -2.77 -3.83
C PHE A 90 15.30 -3.39 -2.50
N ASN A 91 14.65 -2.99 -1.40
CA ASN A 91 15.05 -3.33 -0.03
C ASN A 91 16.39 -2.72 0.43
N GLY A 92 17.06 -1.91 -0.38
CA GLY A 92 18.36 -1.36 -0.04
C GLY A 92 18.37 -0.28 1.02
N GLY A 93 17.20 0.25 1.41
CA GLY A 93 17.12 1.09 2.60
C GLY A 93 17.49 0.35 3.90
N SER A 94 17.33 -0.98 3.92
CA SER A 94 17.67 -1.84 5.05
C SER A 94 18.89 -2.73 4.82
N PHE A 95 19.45 -2.74 3.61
CA PHE A 95 20.57 -3.61 3.23
C PHE A 95 21.72 -2.84 2.57
N ASP A 96 21.59 -2.49 1.29
CA ASP A 96 22.67 -1.90 0.47
C ASP A 96 23.22 -0.59 1.07
N LEU A 97 22.35 0.38 1.37
CA LEU A 97 22.78 1.71 1.84
C LEU A 97 23.45 1.66 3.22
N PRO A 98 22.93 0.90 4.22
CA PRO A 98 23.65 0.68 5.48
C PRO A 98 25.04 0.04 5.30
N VAL A 99 25.17 -0.95 4.41
CA VAL A 99 26.47 -1.61 4.16
C VAL A 99 27.43 -0.61 3.53
N LEU A 100 27.02 0.12 2.49
CA LEU A 100 27.84 1.15 1.83
C LEU A 100 28.31 2.24 2.80
N ARG A 101 27.43 2.75 3.67
CA ARG A 101 27.81 3.72 4.72
C ARG A 101 28.84 3.15 5.68
N THR A 102 28.69 1.89 6.08
CA THR A 102 29.65 1.22 6.96
C THR A 102 31.01 1.08 6.26
N ARG A 103 31.03 0.64 5.00
CA ARG A 103 32.27 0.54 4.21
C ARG A 103 32.95 1.88 3.99
N TRP A 104 32.17 2.93 3.72
CA TRP A 104 32.67 4.30 3.60
C TRP A 104 33.48 4.74 4.83
N VAL A 105 32.92 4.51 6.03
CA VAL A 105 33.59 4.82 7.30
C VAL A 105 34.82 3.93 7.51
N MET A 106 34.72 2.62 7.25
CA MET A 106 35.83 1.68 7.44
C MET A 106 37.01 1.96 6.50
N ALA A 107 36.73 2.35 5.26
CA ALA A 107 37.73 2.79 4.27
C ALA A 107 38.27 4.20 4.55
N ARG A 108 37.83 4.86 5.63
CA ARG A 108 38.21 6.22 6.05
C ARG A 108 38.00 7.26 4.95
N MET A 109 36.92 7.08 4.18
CA MET A 109 36.53 8.04 3.16
C MET A 109 36.11 9.37 3.82
N PRO A 110 36.38 10.51 3.20
CA PRO A 110 36.02 11.81 3.75
C PRO A 110 34.50 12.00 3.77
N GLY A 111 34.00 12.68 4.80
CA GLY A 111 32.57 13.00 4.92
C GLY A 111 31.67 11.77 5.11
N GLU A 112 30.41 11.92 4.72
CA GLU A 112 29.39 10.87 4.81
C GLU A 112 28.99 10.39 3.42
N PHE A 113 28.67 9.09 3.29
CA PHE A 113 28.02 8.58 2.09
C PHE A 113 26.57 9.11 2.01
N THR A 114 26.37 10.14 1.19
CA THR A 114 25.10 10.88 1.11
C THR A 114 24.44 10.74 -0.27
N HIS A 115 23.13 10.96 -0.32
CA HIS A 115 22.32 10.99 -1.53
C HIS A 115 21.14 11.95 -1.33
N ALA A 116 20.62 12.58 -2.39
CA ALA A 116 19.61 13.63 -2.28
C ALA A 116 18.26 13.12 -1.74
N ALA A 117 17.69 12.10 -2.39
CA ALA A 117 16.44 11.45 -2.00
C ALA A 117 16.54 9.95 -2.25
N HIS A 118 15.81 9.14 -1.46
CA HIS A 118 15.78 7.69 -1.64
C HIS A 118 14.35 7.16 -1.71
N VAL A 119 14.13 6.26 -2.67
CA VAL A 119 12.90 5.48 -2.80
C VAL A 119 13.23 4.00 -2.74
N ASP A 120 12.74 3.32 -1.71
CA ASP A 120 12.78 1.87 -1.65
C ASP A 120 11.57 1.27 -2.39
N LEU A 121 11.81 0.68 -3.55
CA LEU A 121 10.76 0.13 -4.42
C LEU A 121 10.01 -1.03 -3.77
N LEU A 122 10.63 -1.79 -2.86
CA LEU A 122 9.95 -2.86 -2.14
C LEU A 122 8.80 -2.32 -1.29
N THR A 123 8.96 -1.11 -0.73
CA THR A 123 7.89 -0.48 0.06
C THR A 123 6.68 -0.11 -0.80
N LEU A 124 6.92 0.31 -2.05
CA LEU A 124 5.87 0.61 -3.03
C LEU A 124 5.21 -0.66 -3.55
N VAL A 125 6.00 -1.69 -3.89
CA VAL A 125 5.49 -3.02 -4.27
C VAL A 125 4.59 -3.58 -3.18
N ARG A 126 5.03 -3.58 -1.91
CA ARG A 126 4.21 -4.05 -0.79
C ARG A 126 2.94 -3.21 -0.60
N ALA A 127 3.00 -1.92 -0.89
CA ALA A 127 1.83 -1.05 -0.76
C ALA A 127 0.80 -1.23 -1.87
N LEU A 128 1.22 -1.58 -3.09
CA LEU A 128 0.39 -1.56 -4.30
C LEU A 128 0.10 -2.94 -4.90
N TYR A 129 0.90 -3.96 -4.58
CA TYR A 129 0.81 -5.29 -5.19
C TYR A 129 0.73 -6.43 -4.17
N ARG A 130 0.88 -6.18 -2.86
CA ARG A 130 0.92 -7.27 -1.86
C ARG A 130 -0.32 -8.18 -1.90
N HIS A 131 -1.48 -7.64 -2.24
CA HIS A 131 -2.72 -8.42 -2.38
C HIS A 131 -2.73 -9.34 -3.61
N ARG A 132 -1.89 -9.08 -4.62
CA ARG A 132 -1.77 -9.88 -5.85
C ARG A 132 -0.61 -10.88 -5.84
N LEU A 133 0.32 -10.73 -4.91
CA LEU A 133 1.58 -11.47 -4.90
C LEU A 133 1.68 -12.35 -3.66
N GLU A 134 2.13 -13.60 -3.85
CA GLU A 134 2.44 -14.53 -2.75
C GLU A 134 3.66 -14.05 -1.96
N THR A 135 4.69 -13.55 -2.65
CA THR A 135 5.90 -12.95 -2.07
C THR A 135 6.25 -11.64 -2.79
N CYS A 136 7.06 -10.79 -2.15
CA CYS A 136 7.55 -9.55 -2.75
C CYS A 136 9.06 -9.60 -2.98
N THR A 137 9.61 -10.76 -3.35
CA THR A 137 11.02 -10.82 -3.80
C THR A 137 11.13 -10.20 -5.19
N LEU A 138 12.29 -9.66 -5.54
CA LEU A 138 12.49 -9.02 -6.84
C LEU A 138 12.21 -10.00 -7.98
N ARG A 139 12.76 -11.23 -7.89
CA ARG A 139 12.47 -12.33 -8.83
C ARG A 139 10.98 -12.58 -9.07
N TYR A 140 10.19 -12.64 -8.00
CA TYR A 140 8.75 -12.88 -8.12
C TYR A 140 8.02 -11.67 -8.72
N VAL A 141 8.49 -10.45 -8.41
CA VAL A 141 7.97 -9.21 -8.99
C VAL A 141 8.30 -9.11 -10.47
N GLU A 142 9.50 -9.48 -10.90
CA GLU A 142 9.88 -9.54 -12.32
C GLU A 142 8.92 -10.45 -13.09
N GLN A 143 8.73 -11.68 -12.61
CA GLN A 143 7.84 -12.64 -13.25
C GLN A 143 6.38 -12.15 -13.29
N ARG A 144 5.83 -11.73 -12.15
CA ARG A 144 4.38 -11.46 -12.03
C ARG A 144 3.97 -10.04 -12.40
N VAL A 145 4.87 -9.07 -12.34
CA VAL A 145 4.58 -7.65 -12.59
C VAL A 145 5.22 -7.16 -13.88
N LEU A 146 6.45 -7.60 -14.19
CA LEU A 146 7.14 -7.22 -15.44
C LEU A 146 6.95 -8.25 -16.56
N GLY A 147 6.48 -9.46 -16.25
CA GLY A 147 6.36 -10.54 -17.23
C GLY A 147 7.72 -11.10 -17.67
N TYR A 148 8.76 -10.90 -16.86
CA TYR A 148 10.12 -11.32 -17.15
C TYR A 148 10.50 -12.52 -16.28
N GLU A 149 10.77 -13.66 -16.91
CA GLU A 149 11.31 -14.84 -16.24
C GLU A 149 12.82 -14.91 -16.49
N ARG A 150 13.60 -14.84 -15.41
CA ARG A 150 15.05 -15.00 -15.45
C ARG A 150 15.44 -16.46 -15.57
N ASP A 151 16.37 -16.73 -16.47
CA ASP A 151 17.20 -17.92 -16.40
C ASP A 151 18.40 -17.59 -15.50
N ASP A 152 18.41 -18.16 -14.30
CA ASP A 152 19.29 -17.76 -13.20
C ASP A 152 20.21 -18.96 -12.88
N PRO A 153 21.37 -19.07 -13.54
CA PRO A 153 22.23 -20.24 -13.40
C PRO A 153 22.87 -20.34 -12.00
N LEU A 154 22.93 -19.23 -11.26
CA LEU A 154 23.54 -19.15 -9.92
C LEU A 154 22.50 -18.76 -8.86
N PRO A 155 22.18 -19.64 -7.89
CA PRO A 155 21.38 -19.28 -6.74
C PRO A 155 21.99 -18.11 -5.96
N SER A 156 21.20 -17.11 -5.57
CA SER A 156 21.68 -15.89 -4.87
C SER A 156 22.51 -16.19 -3.60
N ALA A 157 22.26 -17.33 -2.94
CA ALA A 157 23.02 -17.75 -1.77
C ALA A 157 24.50 -18.11 -2.07
N LEU A 158 24.83 -18.42 -3.32
CA LEU A 158 26.17 -18.79 -3.78
C LEU A 158 26.94 -17.61 -4.40
N VAL A 159 26.30 -16.44 -4.52
CA VAL A 159 26.93 -15.22 -5.05
C VAL A 159 28.18 -14.81 -4.24
N PRO A 160 28.19 -14.86 -2.90
CA PRO A 160 29.41 -14.61 -2.13
C PRO A 160 30.55 -15.60 -2.45
N ASP A 161 30.22 -16.88 -2.65
CA ASP A 161 31.21 -17.93 -2.92
C ASP A 161 31.90 -17.71 -4.27
N ALA A 162 31.15 -17.26 -5.29
CA ALA A 162 31.70 -16.91 -6.59
C ALA A 162 32.82 -15.84 -6.50
N TYR A 163 32.66 -14.86 -5.61
CA TYR A 163 33.69 -13.84 -5.38
C TYR A 163 34.91 -14.41 -4.62
N PHE A 164 34.70 -15.26 -3.62
CA PHE A 164 35.80 -15.88 -2.90
C PHE A 164 36.61 -16.86 -3.77
N ASP A 165 35.95 -17.59 -4.66
CA ASP A 165 36.60 -18.45 -5.65
C ASP A 165 37.41 -17.61 -6.65
N TYR A 166 36.88 -16.46 -7.08
CA TYR A 166 37.62 -15.50 -7.89
C TYR A 166 38.90 -15.00 -7.21
N LEU A 167 38.85 -14.63 -5.93
CA LEU A 167 40.05 -14.18 -5.21
C LEU A 167 41.13 -15.28 -5.08
N ARG A 168 40.74 -16.56 -5.14
CA ARG A 168 41.67 -17.70 -5.06
C ARG A 168 42.23 -18.09 -6.42
N GLY A 169 41.42 -18.03 -7.47
CA GLY A 169 41.72 -18.67 -8.76
C GLY A 169 41.54 -17.80 -10.01
N GLY A 170 41.10 -16.54 -9.87
CA GLY A 170 40.76 -15.66 -10.98
C GLY A 170 39.35 -15.88 -11.55
N SER A 171 39.04 -15.26 -12.69
CA SER A 171 37.69 -15.26 -13.28
C SER A 171 37.16 -16.67 -13.57
N GLN A 172 35.89 -16.90 -13.24
CA GLN A 172 35.15 -18.14 -13.48
C GLN A 172 33.70 -17.83 -13.89
N ASP A 173 33.03 -18.78 -14.51
CA ASP A 173 31.65 -18.65 -15.01
C ASP A 173 30.66 -18.15 -13.93
N PHE A 174 30.84 -18.57 -12.67
CA PHE A 174 29.97 -18.13 -11.57
C PHE A 174 30.13 -16.65 -11.20
N LEU A 175 31.33 -16.08 -11.36
CA LEU A 175 31.51 -14.64 -11.16
C LEU A 175 30.80 -13.85 -12.26
N GLU A 176 30.93 -14.29 -13.51
CA GLU A 176 30.26 -13.65 -14.64
C GLU A 176 28.73 -13.71 -14.47
N ALA A 177 28.20 -14.83 -14.01
CA ALA A 177 26.77 -14.98 -13.68
C ALA A 177 26.34 -14.01 -12.56
N ALA A 178 27.11 -13.90 -11.47
CA ALA A 178 26.82 -12.96 -10.38
C ALA A 178 26.81 -11.49 -10.85
N LEU A 179 27.78 -11.10 -11.68
CA LEU A 179 27.82 -9.76 -12.27
C LEU A 179 26.65 -9.51 -13.23
N GLU A 180 26.28 -10.50 -14.04
CA GLU A 180 25.11 -10.37 -14.92
C GLU A 180 23.82 -10.26 -14.12
N HIS A 181 23.69 -10.97 -12.99
CA HIS A 181 22.53 -10.84 -12.11
C HIS A 181 22.38 -9.42 -11.59
N ASN A 182 23.43 -8.87 -10.98
CA ASN A 182 23.44 -7.49 -10.48
C ASN A 182 23.13 -6.46 -11.57
N ARG A 183 23.60 -6.69 -12.80
CA ARG A 183 23.28 -5.86 -13.98
C ARG A 183 21.79 -5.93 -14.32
N LEU A 184 21.21 -7.12 -14.37
CA LEU A 184 19.79 -7.33 -14.68
C LEU A 184 18.89 -6.76 -13.57
N ASP A 185 19.30 -6.86 -12.31
CA ASP A 185 18.53 -6.35 -11.17
C ASP A 185 18.27 -4.85 -11.31
N VAL A 186 19.30 -4.04 -11.57
CA VAL A 186 19.11 -2.59 -11.74
C VAL A 186 18.28 -2.22 -12.96
N ILE A 187 18.35 -3.01 -14.04
CA ILE A 187 17.49 -2.84 -15.22
C ILE A 187 16.03 -3.12 -14.85
N SER A 188 15.77 -4.18 -14.08
CA SER A 188 14.44 -4.51 -13.57
C SER A 188 13.91 -3.42 -12.65
N LEU A 189 14.75 -2.81 -11.80
CA LEU A 189 14.32 -1.72 -10.91
C LEU A 189 13.79 -0.50 -11.68
N VAL A 190 14.44 -0.16 -12.79
CA VAL A 190 14.04 0.95 -13.67
C VAL A 190 12.63 0.72 -14.21
N HIS A 191 12.39 -0.44 -14.82
CA HIS A 191 11.11 -0.81 -15.41
C HIS A 191 10.02 -0.96 -14.34
N LEU A 192 10.37 -1.56 -13.20
CA LEU A 192 9.47 -1.68 -12.05
C LEU A 192 9.03 -0.31 -11.54
N HIS A 193 9.95 0.64 -11.40
CA HIS A 193 9.59 1.97 -10.92
C HIS A 193 8.66 2.69 -11.90
N SER A 194 8.92 2.62 -13.21
CA SER A 194 8.00 3.15 -14.23
C SER A 194 6.60 2.52 -14.11
N ARG A 195 6.51 1.19 -13.98
CA ARG A 195 5.24 0.48 -13.77
C ARG A 195 4.52 0.90 -12.48
N LEU A 196 5.26 1.10 -11.39
CA LEU A 196 4.74 1.60 -10.11
C LEU A 196 4.24 3.04 -10.23
N LEU A 197 4.94 3.92 -10.97
CA LEU A 197 4.51 5.30 -11.21
C LEU A 197 3.16 5.33 -11.95
N ARG A 198 2.98 4.50 -12.98
CA ARG A 198 1.70 4.38 -13.70
C ARG A 198 0.54 4.04 -12.75
N ARG A 199 0.75 3.09 -11.83
CA ARG A 199 -0.24 2.75 -10.80
C ARG A 199 -0.44 3.84 -9.75
N LEU A 200 0.63 4.51 -9.32
CA LEU A 200 0.53 5.64 -8.40
C LEU A 200 -0.27 6.80 -8.98
N GLN A 201 -0.23 6.99 -10.30
CA GLN A 201 -1.04 7.96 -11.05
C GLN A 201 -2.49 7.49 -11.23
N GLY A 202 -2.79 6.20 -11.00
CA GLY A 202 -4.10 5.61 -11.29
C GLY A 202 -4.38 5.53 -12.79
N ALA A 203 -3.32 5.43 -13.60
CA ALA A 203 -3.38 5.40 -15.07
C ALA A 203 -3.19 3.99 -15.64
N ASP A 204 -3.04 2.99 -14.79
CA ASP A 204 -2.98 1.60 -15.21
C ASP A 204 -4.40 1.07 -15.46
N VAL A 205 -4.69 0.71 -16.71
CA VAL A 205 -6.03 0.33 -17.18
C VAL A 205 -6.53 -0.97 -16.54
N ASP A 206 -5.61 -1.83 -16.10
CA ASP A 206 -5.92 -3.12 -15.48
C ASP A 206 -6.16 -3.02 -13.97
N MET A 207 -6.30 -1.80 -13.41
CA MET A 207 -6.56 -1.62 -11.98
C MET A 207 -7.98 -2.01 -11.59
N ASP A 208 -8.09 -3.07 -10.79
CA ASP A 208 -9.33 -3.55 -10.19
C ASP A 208 -9.65 -2.88 -8.84
N ALA A 209 -10.73 -3.32 -8.19
CA ALA A 209 -11.17 -2.78 -6.91
C ALA A 209 -10.11 -2.90 -5.80
N ASP A 210 -9.35 -4.00 -5.77
CA ASP A 210 -8.28 -4.23 -4.80
C ASP A 210 -7.09 -3.30 -5.04
N ASP A 211 -6.73 -3.08 -6.31
CA ASP A 211 -5.68 -2.14 -6.72
C ASP A 211 -6.01 -0.71 -6.30
N TRP A 212 -7.25 -0.28 -6.54
CA TRP A 212 -7.72 1.04 -6.12
C TRP A 212 -7.80 1.18 -4.59
N LEU A 213 -8.19 0.11 -3.89
CA LEU A 213 -8.20 0.07 -2.42
C LEU A 213 -6.77 0.20 -1.86
N ALA A 214 -5.82 -0.54 -2.42
CA ALA A 214 -4.41 -0.49 -2.06
C ALA A 214 -3.82 0.91 -2.28
N LEU A 215 -4.06 1.51 -3.46
CA LEU A 215 -3.66 2.88 -3.77
C LEU A 215 -4.28 3.90 -2.81
N GLY A 216 -5.57 3.79 -2.51
CA GLY A 216 -6.25 4.71 -1.59
C GLY A 216 -5.71 4.62 -0.16
N ARG A 217 -5.42 3.41 0.33
CA ARG A 217 -4.75 3.19 1.62
C ARG A 217 -3.33 3.76 1.63
N HIS A 218 -2.57 3.56 0.56
CA HIS A 218 -1.22 4.11 0.43
C HIS A 218 -1.24 5.65 0.48
N ARG A 219 -2.05 6.30 -0.37
CA ARG A 219 -2.18 7.77 -0.42
C ARG A 219 -2.61 8.35 0.92
N TRP A 220 -3.51 7.69 1.64
CA TRP A 220 -3.89 8.15 2.97
C TRP A 220 -2.77 8.05 4.00
N ARG A 221 -2.02 6.95 4.02
CA ARG A 221 -0.86 6.80 4.92
C ARG A 221 0.19 7.89 4.66
N ARG A 222 0.36 8.30 3.39
CA ARG A 222 1.25 9.39 2.98
C ARG A 222 0.66 10.80 3.17
N GLY A 223 -0.56 10.93 3.70
CA GLY A 223 -1.19 12.23 3.96
C GLY A 223 -1.89 12.89 2.76
N ALA A 224 -1.81 12.30 1.56
CA ALA A 224 -2.48 12.77 0.34
C ALA A 224 -3.99 12.44 0.37
N ARG A 225 -4.73 13.15 1.25
CA ARG A 225 -6.12 12.79 1.61
C ARG A 225 -7.11 12.92 0.45
N ALA A 226 -6.93 13.88 -0.45
CA ALA A 226 -7.82 14.08 -1.59
C ALA A 226 -7.65 12.96 -2.63
N ASP A 227 -6.41 12.62 -2.98
CA ASP A 227 -6.11 11.51 -3.90
C ASP A 227 -6.52 10.16 -3.31
N GLY A 228 -6.27 9.94 -2.02
CA GLY A 228 -6.72 8.72 -1.33
C GLY A 228 -8.25 8.57 -1.32
N TRP A 229 -8.97 9.68 -1.19
CA TRP A 229 -10.42 9.71 -1.32
C TRP A 229 -10.88 9.37 -2.74
N ARG A 230 -10.22 9.93 -3.77
CA ARG A 230 -10.52 9.61 -5.18
C ARG A 230 -10.28 8.13 -5.49
N ALA A 231 -9.12 7.60 -5.10
CA ALA A 231 -8.79 6.19 -5.31
C ALA A 231 -9.78 5.26 -4.62
N LEU A 232 -10.16 5.55 -3.36
CA LEU A 232 -11.19 4.76 -2.68
C LEU A 232 -12.56 4.86 -3.33
N ARG A 233 -12.94 6.02 -3.88
CA ARG A 233 -14.20 6.14 -4.64
C ARG A 233 -14.18 5.26 -5.88
N ASN A 234 -13.04 5.19 -6.58
CA ASN A 234 -12.87 4.30 -7.72
C ASN A 234 -13.02 2.84 -7.29
N ALA A 235 -12.36 2.41 -6.21
CA ALA A 235 -12.53 1.06 -5.65
C ALA A 235 -14.00 0.76 -5.29
N THR A 236 -14.66 1.69 -4.61
CA THR A 236 -16.07 1.56 -4.25
C THR A 236 -16.97 1.44 -5.47
N ALA A 237 -16.68 2.14 -6.58
CA ALA A 237 -17.48 2.15 -7.79
C ALA A 237 -17.58 0.79 -8.51
N PHE A 238 -16.67 -0.16 -8.23
CA PHE A 238 -16.79 -1.55 -8.69
C PHE A 238 -18.03 -2.27 -8.10
N ALA A 239 -18.65 -1.71 -7.05
CA ALA A 239 -19.94 -2.08 -6.47
C ALA A 239 -20.01 -3.46 -5.77
N THR A 240 -19.32 -4.46 -6.30
CA THR A 240 -19.27 -5.84 -5.81
C THR A 240 -17.88 -6.21 -5.30
N GLY A 241 -17.82 -7.23 -4.44
CA GLY A 241 -16.56 -7.77 -3.91
C GLY A 241 -16.08 -7.10 -2.63
N GLU A 242 -15.19 -7.80 -1.92
CA GLU A 242 -14.74 -7.39 -0.59
C GLU A 242 -14.00 -6.05 -0.62
N ALA A 243 -13.22 -5.79 -1.66
CA ALA A 243 -12.42 -4.58 -1.80
C ALA A 243 -13.30 -3.32 -1.96
N ALA A 244 -14.33 -3.38 -2.80
CA ALA A 244 -15.27 -2.30 -3.03
C ALA A 244 -16.04 -1.95 -1.74
N ALA A 245 -16.52 -2.97 -1.04
CA ALA A 245 -17.18 -2.83 0.26
C ALA A 245 -16.24 -2.21 1.32
N THR A 246 -15.01 -2.71 1.40
CA THR A 246 -13.98 -2.20 2.31
C THR A 246 -13.67 -0.72 2.04
N ALA A 247 -13.49 -0.35 0.77
CA ALA A 247 -13.27 1.05 0.38
C ALA A 247 -14.47 1.94 0.77
N GLY A 248 -15.69 1.47 0.52
CA GLY A 248 -16.92 2.19 0.84
C GLY A 248 -17.10 2.40 2.34
N LEU A 249 -16.76 1.40 3.15
CA LEU A 249 -16.76 1.48 4.62
C LEU A 249 -15.72 2.47 5.15
N LEU A 250 -14.52 2.52 4.55
CA LEU A 250 -13.50 3.51 4.91
C LEU A 250 -13.95 4.95 4.61
N LEU A 251 -14.55 5.18 3.44
CA LEU A 251 -15.15 6.46 3.06
C LEU A 251 -16.28 6.86 4.02
N THR A 252 -17.19 5.92 4.30
CA THR A 252 -18.29 6.11 5.25
C THR A 252 -17.79 6.54 6.63
N ARG A 253 -16.79 5.84 7.18
CA ARG A 253 -16.21 6.20 8.49
C ARG A 253 -15.67 7.62 8.48
N ARG A 254 -15.10 8.09 7.36
CA ARG A 254 -14.62 9.47 7.22
C ARG A 254 -15.76 10.49 7.11
N LEU A 255 -16.82 10.20 6.36
CA LEU A 255 -18.02 11.04 6.27
C LEU A 255 -18.65 11.24 7.64
N ILE A 256 -18.79 10.17 8.42
CA ILE A 256 -19.33 10.24 9.78
C ILE A 256 -18.44 11.12 10.68
N ARG A 257 -17.11 10.96 10.62
CA ARG A 257 -16.17 11.81 11.39
C ARG A 257 -16.25 13.29 11.00
N LYS A 258 -16.57 13.61 9.74
CA LYS A 258 -16.76 14.98 9.24
C LYS A 258 -18.17 15.54 9.52
N GLY A 259 -19.07 14.76 10.12
CA GLY A 259 -20.46 15.16 10.35
C GLY A 259 -21.37 15.06 9.12
N SER A 260 -20.87 14.58 7.97
CA SER A 260 -21.65 14.42 6.73
C SER A 260 -22.53 13.16 6.78
N ILE A 261 -23.46 13.11 7.73
CA ILE A 261 -24.29 11.93 8.00
C ILE A 261 -25.16 11.56 6.81
N THR A 262 -25.74 12.53 6.10
CA THR A 262 -26.58 12.26 4.93
C THR A 262 -25.82 11.60 3.79
N SER A 263 -24.59 12.02 3.51
CA SER A 263 -23.76 11.38 2.49
C SER A 263 -23.32 9.97 2.93
N ALA A 264 -23.00 9.78 4.21
CA ALA A 264 -22.66 8.47 4.76
C ALA A 264 -23.85 7.50 4.68
N ASP A 265 -25.05 8.00 4.96
CA ASP A 265 -26.30 7.27 4.84
C ASP A 265 -26.53 6.84 3.38
N ARG A 266 -26.50 7.76 2.41
CA ARG A 266 -26.65 7.41 0.99
C ARG A 266 -25.62 6.37 0.52
N LEU A 267 -24.36 6.51 0.92
CA LEU A 267 -23.31 5.57 0.55
C LEU A 267 -23.56 4.17 1.13
N LEU A 268 -23.91 4.07 2.41
CA LEU A 268 -24.23 2.78 3.03
C LEU A 268 -25.49 2.16 2.44
N ASP A 269 -26.47 2.96 2.06
CA ASP A 269 -27.70 2.47 1.41
C ASP A 269 -27.38 1.82 0.06
N TRP A 270 -26.55 2.50 -0.74
CA TRP A 270 -26.07 1.96 -2.00
C TRP A 270 -25.23 0.67 -1.79
N LEU A 271 -24.30 0.67 -0.83
CA LEU A 271 -23.50 -0.51 -0.52
C LEU A 271 -24.33 -1.70 -0.04
N GLU A 272 -25.42 -1.47 0.71
CA GLU A 272 -26.34 -2.54 1.12
C GLU A 272 -27.03 -3.21 -0.07
N SER A 273 -27.21 -2.48 -1.16
CA SER A 273 -27.78 -3.03 -2.39
C SER A 273 -26.75 -3.72 -3.29
N SER A 274 -25.51 -3.24 -3.31
CA SER A 274 -24.47 -3.71 -4.23
C SER A 274 -23.53 -4.76 -3.65
N SER A 275 -23.27 -4.71 -2.34
CA SER A 275 -22.38 -5.62 -1.61
C SER A 275 -23.18 -6.41 -0.57
N ARG A 276 -24.25 -7.08 -1.02
CA ARG A 276 -25.24 -7.73 -0.15
C ARG A 276 -24.60 -8.77 0.78
N ASP A 277 -23.60 -9.49 0.31
CA ASP A 277 -23.01 -10.60 1.06
C ASP A 277 -21.92 -10.16 2.06
N ASP A 278 -21.70 -8.84 2.22
CA ASP A 278 -20.75 -8.31 3.20
C ASP A 278 -21.46 -7.85 4.48
N ILE A 279 -21.41 -8.71 5.51
CA ILE A 279 -21.97 -8.43 6.84
C ILE A 279 -21.50 -7.09 7.44
N ARG A 280 -20.26 -6.66 7.13
CA ARG A 280 -19.68 -5.42 7.69
C ARG A 280 -20.45 -4.19 7.19
N VAL A 281 -20.98 -4.25 5.96
CA VAL A 281 -21.84 -3.20 5.38
C VAL A 281 -23.14 -3.09 6.17
N SER A 282 -23.83 -4.21 6.41
CA SER A 282 -25.12 -4.22 7.13
C SER A 282 -24.94 -3.81 8.59
N VAL A 283 -23.85 -4.22 9.22
CA VAL A 283 -23.47 -3.77 10.56
C VAL A 283 -23.22 -2.25 10.60
N ALA A 284 -22.55 -1.69 9.59
CA ALA A 284 -22.29 -0.25 9.52
C ALA A 284 -23.59 0.53 9.26
N ARG A 285 -24.45 0.06 8.35
CA ARG A 285 -25.78 0.62 8.05
C ARG A 285 -26.65 0.70 9.31
N ALA A 286 -26.79 -0.42 10.02
CA ALA A 286 -27.56 -0.48 11.24
C ALA A 286 -27.01 0.46 12.34
N ARG A 287 -25.67 0.58 12.49
CA ARG A 287 -25.07 1.56 13.43
C ARG A 287 -25.43 2.99 13.06
N LEU A 288 -25.34 3.34 11.77
CA LEU A 288 -25.65 4.69 11.31
C LEU A 288 -27.12 5.04 11.58
N LEU A 289 -28.04 4.14 11.22
CA LEU A 289 -29.47 4.32 11.44
C LEU A 289 -29.80 4.46 12.94
N GLU A 290 -29.27 3.55 13.77
CA GLU A 290 -29.53 3.56 15.21
C GLU A 290 -28.94 4.81 15.91
N TRP A 291 -27.67 5.11 15.66
CA TRP A 291 -26.91 6.07 16.47
C TRP A 291 -26.94 7.49 15.91
N ARG A 292 -26.96 7.64 14.59
CA ARG A 292 -26.90 8.94 13.92
C ARG A 292 -28.27 9.40 13.41
N ARG A 293 -29.08 8.51 12.83
CA ARG A 293 -30.46 8.83 12.40
C ARG A 293 -31.52 8.64 13.49
N ARG A 294 -31.17 7.97 14.59
CA ARG A 294 -32.08 7.66 15.71
C ARG A 294 -33.28 6.82 15.28
N ASP A 295 -33.10 5.97 14.28
CA ASP A 295 -34.11 5.09 13.71
C ASP A 295 -33.76 3.61 13.98
N PRO A 296 -34.15 3.07 15.15
CA PRO A 296 -33.90 1.68 15.50
C PRO A 296 -34.79 0.69 14.75
N GLU A 297 -35.93 1.13 14.18
CA GLU A 297 -36.82 0.25 13.41
C GLU A 297 -36.20 -0.09 12.07
N ARG A 298 -35.71 0.92 11.32
CA ARG A 298 -34.94 0.67 10.09
C ARG A 298 -33.64 -0.07 10.39
N ALA A 299 -32.97 0.23 11.50
CA ALA A 299 -31.76 -0.50 11.90
C ALA A 299 -32.05 -1.99 12.16
N LEU A 300 -33.19 -2.32 12.79
CA LEU A 300 -33.62 -3.70 13.01
C LEU A 300 -33.92 -4.40 11.69
N SER A 301 -34.68 -3.75 10.80
CA SER A 301 -35.02 -4.29 9.48
C SER A 301 -33.79 -4.67 8.66
N VAL A 302 -32.75 -3.81 8.66
CA VAL A 302 -31.46 -4.09 8.01
C VAL A 302 -30.77 -5.33 8.59
N VAL A 303 -30.76 -5.47 9.92
CA VAL A 303 -30.10 -6.61 10.58
C VAL A 303 -30.85 -7.92 10.30
N GLU A 304 -32.18 -7.91 10.37
CA GLU A 304 -33.00 -9.08 10.07
C GLU A 304 -32.89 -9.49 8.59
N ASP A 305 -32.80 -8.51 7.69
CA ASP A 305 -32.55 -8.78 6.28
C ASP A 305 -31.17 -9.40 6.04
N ALA A 306 -30.14 -8.86 6.69
CA ALA A 306 -28.80 -9.43 6.64
C ALA A 306 -28.75 -10.87 7.17
N GLN A 307 -29.45 -11.20 8.26
CA GLN A 307 -29.54 -12.57 8.77
C GLN A 307 -30.22 -13.53 7.79
N ARG A 308 -31.28 -13.08 7.11
CA ARG A 308 -31.96 -13.92 6.09
C ARG A 308 -31.07 -14.19 4.88
N ARG A 309 -30.31 -13.20 4.44
CA ARG A 309 -29.44 -13.30 3.26
C ARG A 309 -28.13 -14.05 3.56
N MET A 310 -27.63 -13.96 4.78
CA MET A 310 -26.36 -14.55 5.22
C MET A 310 -26.58 -15.45 6.44
N PRO A 311 -27.20 -16.63 6.29
CA PRO A 311 -27.57 -17.50 7.41
C PRO A 311 -26.35 -17.99 8.20
N GLU A 312 -25.21 -18.23 7.54
CA GLU A 312 -23.96 -18.65 8.18
C GLU A 312 -23.38 -17.57 9.11
N ALA A 313 -23.54 -16.30 8.75
CA ALA A 313 -23.09 -15.15 9.54
C ALA A 313 -24.17 -14.62 10.52
N ALA A 314 -25.37 -15.21 10.53
CA ALA A 314 -26.47 -14.79 11.38
C ALA A 314 -26.18 -14.80 12.90
N PRO A 315 -25.37 -15.74 13.44
CA PRO A 315 -24.99 -15.72 14.85
C PRO A 315 -24.26 -14.44 15.28
N GLU A 316 -23.44 -13.84 14.39
CA GLU A 316 -22.72 -12.58 14.68
C GLU A 316 -23.66 -11.38 14.83
N LEU A 317 -24.85 -11.46 14.23
CA LEU A 317 -25.86 -10.40 14.24
C LEU A 317 -26.86 -10.52 15.39
N GLU A 318 -26.96 -11.69 16.04
CA GLU A 318 -28.06 -11.98 16.98
C GLU A 318 -28.05 -11.06 18.21
N LEU A 319 -26.88 -10.81 18.80
CA LEU A 319 -26.74 -9.88 19.93
C LEU A 319 -27.24 -8.48 19.59
N ARG A 320 -26.99 -8.04 18.35
CA ARG A 320 -27.46 -6.74 17.86
C ARG A 320 -28.96 -6.75 17.60
N ARG A 321 -29.48 -7.81 16.98
CA ARG A 321 -30.91 -7.97 16.75
C ARG A 321 -31.68 -7.93 18.06
N ALA A 322 -31.32 -8.76 19.03
CA ALA A 322 -31.96 -8.81 20.35
C ALA A 322 -31.92 -7.45 21.07
N ARG A 323 -30.82 -6.68 20.95
CA ARG A 323 -30.74 -5.30 21.46
C ARG A 323 -31.73 -4.37 20.75
N LEU A 324 -31.78 -4.41 19.43
CA LEU A 324 -32.65 -3.54 18.62
C LEU A 324 -34.13 -3.86 18.84
N VAL A 325 -34.51 -5.15 18.92
CA VAL A 325 -35.88 -5.58 19.26
C VAL A 325 -36.33 -4.98 20.60
N ARG A 326 -35.54 -5.11 21.66
CA ARG A 326 -35.85 -4.51 22.97
C ARG A 326 -36.05 -2.99 22.88
N LYS A 327 -35.20 -2.31 22.12
CA LYS A 327 -35.25 -0.85 21.94
C LYS A 327 -36.48 -0.38 21.14
N VAL A 328 -36.87 -1.12 20.11
CA VAL A 328 -38.09 -0.86 19.32
C VAL A 328 -39.34 -1.07 20.18
N SER A 329 -39.42 -2.19 20.91
CA SER A 329 -40.55 -2.49 21.80
C SER A 329 -40.71 -1.45 22.91
N SER A 330 -39.62 -1.00 23.53
CA SER A 330 -39.64 0.07 24.55
C SER A 330 -40.17 1.39 23.99
N ARG A 331 -39.74 1.81 22.79
CA ARG A 331 -40.23 3.05 22.16
C ARG A 331 -41.72 2.99 21.81
N ARG A 332 -42.21 1.83 21.35
CA ARG A 332 -43.65 1.63 21.08
C ARG A 332 -44.47 1.70 22.38
N GLY A 333 -43.97 1.11 23.46
CA GLY A 333 -44.59 1.18 24.79
C GLY A 333 -44.69 2.60 25.34
N ASP A 334 -43.62 3.40 25.21
CA ASP A 334 -43.61 4.82 25.63
C ASP A 334 -44.54 5.68 24.78
N GLY A 335 -44.63 5.42 23.46
CA GLY A 335 -45.57 6.08 22.57
C GLY A 335 -47.03 5.80 22.95
N LEU A 336 -47.37 4.54 23.25
CA LEU A 336 -48.71 4.14 23.69
C LEU A 336 -49.08 4.73 25.05
N ARG A 337 -48.13 4.80 26.00
CA ARG A 337 -48.33 5.46 27.30
C ARG A 337 -48.59 6.96 27.16
N ARG A 338 -47.76 7.67 26.38
CA ARG A 338 -47.97 9.11 26.10
C ARG A 338 -49.29 9.40 25.38
N ASN A 339 -49.74 8.51 24.50
CA ASN A 339 -51.00 8.68 23.79
C ASN A 339 -52.22 8.38 24.67
N ARG A 340 -52.11 7.42 25.62
CA ARG A 340 -53.09 7.21 26.69
C ARG A 340 -53.19 8.42 27.62
N ASP A 341 -52.06 8.96 28.09
CA ASP A 341 -52.04 10.15 28.96
C ASP A 341 -52.62 11.39 28.28
N ARG A 342 -52.39 11.57 26.97
CA ARG A 342 -53.03 12.65 26.19
C ARG A 342 -54.54 12.45 26.07
N ARG A 343 -55.01 11.25 25.72
CA ARG A 343 -56.45 10.94 25.67
C ARG A 343 -57.13 11.11 27.03
N GLN A 344 -56.46 10.76 28.13
CA GLN A 344 -57.00 10.99 29.49
C GLN A 344 -57.09 12.47 29.85
N ARG A 345 -56.15 13.31 29.39
CA ARG A 345 -56.23 14.77 29.55
C ARG A 345 -57.34 15.39 28.69
N ASP A 346 -57.48 14.96 27.44
CA ASP A 346 -58.54 15.45 26.55
C ASP A 346 -59.94 15.05 27.07
N VAL A 347 -60.10 13.82 27.61
CA VAL A 347 -61.35 13.38 28.26
C VAL A 347 -61.62 14.17 29.56
N GLY A 348 -60.59 14.49 30.34
CA GLY A 348 -60.72 15.32 31.54
C GLY A 348 -61.09 16.78 31.25
N GLN A 349 -60.67 17.34 30.11
CA GLN A 349 -61.08 18.67 29.65
C GLN A 349 -62.54 18.68 29.17
N ILE A 350 -63.01 17.64 28.48
CA ILE A 350 -64.41 17.53 28.03
C ILE A 350 -65.39 17.35 29.20
N GLN A 351 -64.96 16.75 30.32
CA GLN A 351 -65.80 16.60 31.52
C GLN A 351 -65.92 17.87 32.38
N LEU A 352 -65.09 18.90 32.15
CA LEU A 352 -65.16 20.19 32.87
C LEU A 352 -66.05 21.24 32.17
N GLU A 353 -66.61 20.94 31.00
CA GLU A 353 -67.51 21.84 30.23
C GLU A 353 -68.98 21.37 30.19
N ALA A 354 -69.43 20.56 31.16
CA ALA A 354 -70.85 20.26 31.31
C ALA A 354 -71.53 21.35 32.19
N PRO A 355 -72.47 22.16 31.67
CA PRO A 355 -73.10 23.22 32.44
C PRO A 355 -74.08 22.65 33.47
N ILE A 356 -73.96 23.13 34.70
CA ILE A 356 -74.94 22.91 35.78
C ILE A 356 -76.23 23.66 35.39
N LEU A 357 -77.31 22.92 35.18
CA LEU A 357 -78.67 23.47 35.05
C LEU A 357 -79.18 23.87 36.44
N GLU A 358 -79.25 25.17 36.71
CA GLU A 358 -80.01 25.70 37.84
C GLU A 358 -81.50 25.73 37.50
N GLY A 359 -82.29 24.94 38.22
CA GLY A 359 -83.74 25.04 38.26
C GLY A 359 -84.17 25.99 39.37
N THR A 360 -84.96 27.00 39.02
CA THR A 360 -85.76 27.79 39.98
C THR A 360 -87.24 27.67 39.59
N ALA A 361 -88.04 27.26 40.56
CA ALA A 361 -89.49 27.46 40.64
C ALA A 361 -89.81 27.86 42.08
#